data_AF-A0A3R9WM53-F1
#
_entry.id   AF-A0A3R9WM53-F1
#
_cell.length_a   1.000
_cell.length_b   1.000
_cell.length_c   1.000
_cell.angle_alpha   90.00
_cell.angle_beta   90.00
_cell.angle_gamma   90.00
#
_symmetry.space_group_name_H-M   'P 1'
#
loop_
_entity.id
_entity.type
_entity.pdbx_description
1 polymer ?
#
loop_
_entity_poly.entity_id
_entity_poly.type
_entity_poly.pdbx_seq_one_letter_code
_entity_poly.pdbx_strand_id
1 'polypeptide(L)'
;TMSGEGDVINTSGQTTLNGDLSALKANVTARGGKVIIASNINTQPEDDIFDVQTLSAENGGTLILNATAGSDVSDGVGYSSAASIKSGGTLGGNGTLGQTEILSGGHISPGDGNIGTLTLKRYLNFIGESFYDVDIAGDGSSDQLLVSGKTTISDRAKVQVTALDPQTSYKTGQSYRILTSDGGIDGEFAGAISKSAFLDVALKQSTNAVDLTIA
;
A
#
# COMPACT_ATOMS: atom_id res chain seq x y z
N THR A 1 9.02 20.52 -15.19
CA THR A 1 8.99 19.13 -15.62
C THR A 1 10.29 18.46 -15.25
N MET A 2 10.23 17.27 -14.66
CA MET A 2 11.38 16.37 -14.50
C MET A 2 11.15 15.16 -15.42
N SER A 3 12.18 14.72 -16.12
CA SER A 3 12.11 13.59 -17.05
C SER A 3 13.43 12.83 -17.10
N GLY A 4 13.37 11.61 -17.63
CA GLY A 4 14.53 10.73 -17.79
C GLY A 4 14.47 9.52 -16.86
N GLU A 5 15.56 8.75 -16.89
CA GLU A 5 15.76 7.51 -16.14
C GLU A 5 16.82 7.70 -15.05
N GLY A 6 16.86 6.78 -14.09
CA GLY A 6 17.84 6.79 -13.00
C GLY A 6 17.21 6.39 -11.67
N ASP A 7 17.82 6.85 -10.57
CA ASP A 7 17.36 6.54 -9.21
C ASP A 7 17.19 7.81 -8.38
N VAL A 8 16.10 7.89 -7.63
CA VAL A 8 15.91 8.82 -6.52
C VAL A 8 16.00 8.01 -5.23
N ILE A 9 17.07 8.23 -4.46
CA ILE A 9 17.31 7.49 -3.21
C ILE A 9 17.35 8.49 -2.05
N ASN A 10 16.37 8.41 -1.16
CA ASN A 10 16.39 9.16 0.09
C ASN A 10 16.93 8.27 1.22
N THR A 11 18.08 8.64 1.78
CA THR A 11 18.72 7.88 2.87
C THR A 11 18.46 8.44 4.27
N SER A 12 17.90 9.65 4.36
CA SER A 12 17.56 10.34 5.60
C SER A 12 16.71 11.58 5.31
N GLY A 13 16.02 12.09 6.34
CA GLY A 13 15.16 13.26 6.21
C GLY A 13 13.93 12.99 5.34
N GLN A 14 13.39 14.04 4.72
CA GLN A 14 12.23 13.95 3.85
C GLN A 14 12.52 14.55 2.47
N THR A 15 12.13 13.84 1.41
CA THR A 15 12.13 14.34 0.03
C THR A 15 10.70 14.34 -0.50
N THR A 16 10.27 15.44 -1.12
CA THR A 16 8.98 15.51 -1.81
C THR A 16 9.22 15.67 -3.31
N LEU A 17 8.71 14.72 -4.10
CA LEU A 17 8.66 14.78 -5.56
C LEU A 17 7.31 15.36 -5.98
N ASN A 18 7.32 16.51 -6.65
CA ASN A 18 6.11 17.20 -7.11
C ASN A 18 6.30 17.88 -8.47
N GLY A 19 5.21 18.44 -9.00
CA GLY A 19 5.18 19.10 -10.30
C GLY A 19 4.89 18.10 -11.42
N ASP A 20 5.35 18.40 -12.63
CA ASP A 20 5.19 17.48 -13.76
C ASP A 20 6.33 16.44 -13.77
N LEU A 21 5.99 15.21 -13.35
CA LEU A 21 6.87 14.04 -13.33
C LEU A 21 6.41 12.96 -14.32
N SER A 22 5.49 13.31 -15.23
CA SER A 22 4.83 12.34 -16.11
C SER A 22 5.83 11.54 -16.95
N ALA A 23 6.95 12.14 -17.33
CA ALA A 23 8.04 11.54 -18.10
C ALA A 23 9.27 11.14 -17.25
N LEU A 24 9.16 11.12 -15.93
CA LEU A 24 10.22 10.67 -15.03
C LEU A 24 10.08 9.17 -14.79
N LYS A 25 10.95 8.37 -15.42
CA LYS A 25 11.04 6.91 -15.32
C LYS A 25 12.01 6.43 -14.22
N ALA A 26 12.48 7.34 -13.36
CA ALA A 26 13.45 7.00 -12.32
C ALA A 26 12.86 6.08 -11.25
N ASN A 27 13.60 5.05 -10.81
CA ASN A 27 13.21 4.27 -9.64
C ASN A 27 13.24 5.18 -8.40
N VAL A 28 12.33 4.94 -7.46
CA VAL A 28 12.22 5.75 -6.24
C VAL A 28 12.39 4.86 -5.02
N THR A 29 13.37 5.15 -4.19
CA THR A 29 13.70 4.35 -3.01
C THR A 29 13.74 5.22 -1.75
N ALA A 30 12.87 4.90 -0.79
CA ALA A 30 12.98 5.39 0.57
C ALA A 30 13.82 4.41 1.40
N ARG A 31 15.05 4.78 1.76
CA ARG A 31 16.01 3.94 2.50
C ARG A 31 16.38 4.59 3.83
N GLY A 32 15.54 4.45 4.84
CA GLY A 32 15.74 5.05 6.17
C GLY A 32 15.28 6.51 6.32
N GLY A 33 14.91 7.19 5.23
CA GLY A 33 14.15 8.44 5.30
C GLY A 33 12.80 8.36 4.58
N LYS A 34 12.14 9.50 4.42
CA LYS A 34 10.78 9.60 3.88
C LYS A 34 10.78 10.17 2.47
N VAL A 35 10.12 9.51 1.53
CA VAL A 35 9.84 10.06 0.19
C VAL A 35 8.34 10.27 0.06
N ILE A 36 7.92 11.45 -0.37
CA ILE A 36 6.53 11.76 -0.72
C ILE A 36 6.46 12.01 -2.23
N ILE A 37 5.75 11.15 -2.96
CA ILE A 37 5.39 11.36 -4.37
C ILE A 37 4.02 12.06 -4.37
N ALA A 38 4.03 13.38 -4.57
CA ALA A 38 2.85 14.24 -4.47
C ALA A 38 2.21 14.57 -5.83
N SER A 39 2.74 14.03 -6.93
CA SER A 39 2.24 14.27 -8.29
C SER A 39 2.43 13.02 -9.15
N ASN A 40 1.70 12.94 -10.26
CA ASN A 40 1.77 11.80 -11.18
C ASN A 40 3.19 11.58 -11.68
N ILE A 41 3.68 10.34 -11.62
CA ILE A 41 5.03 9.93 -12.03
C ILE A 41 4.97 8.78 -13.03
N ASN A 42 5.80 8.82 -14.07
CA ASN A 42 5.85 7.81 -15.14
C ASN A 42 4.46 7.48 -15.74
N THR A 43 3.62 8.48 -16.00
CA THR A 43 2.25 8.28 -16.50
C THR A 43 2.12 8.48 -18.01
N GLN A 44 3.23 8.62 -18.73
CA GLN A 44 3.20 8.59 -20.19
C GLN A 44 2.75 7.20 -20.68
N PRO A 45 2.12 7.08 -21.86
CA PRO A 45 1.86 5.79 -22.46
C PRO A 45 3.16 5.00 -22.61
N GLU A 46 3.13 3.74 -22.22
CA GLU A 46 4.23 2.80 -22.39
C GLU A 46 3.74 1.61 -23.22
N ASP A 47 4.57 1.21 -24.18
CA ASP A 47 4.27 0.08 -25.07
C ASP A 47 5.04 -1.19 -24.66
N ASP A 48 6.15 -1.04 -23.92
CA ASP A 48 6.97 -2.15 -23.46
C ASP A 48 6.55 -2.62 -22.06
N ILE A 49 6.08 -3.88 -21.98
CA ILE A 49 5.69 -4.54 -20.73
C ILE A 49 6.86 -4.79 -19.77
N PHE A 50 8.11 -4.65 -20.22
CA PHE A 50 9.31 -4.84 -19.42
C PHE A 50 9.85 -3.54 -18.82
N ASP A 51 9.40 -2.38 -19.31
CA ASP A 51 9.77 -1.08 -18.75
C ASP A 51 8.90 -0.76 -17.52
N VAL A 52 9.41 -1.18 -16.36
CA VAL A 52 8.73 -1.01 -15.07
C VAL A 52 9.53 -0.11 -14.15
N GLN A 53 8.96 1.06 -13.82
CA GLN A 53 9.48 1.91 -12.76
C GLN A 53 9.27 1.23 -11.41
N THR A 54 10.35 1.00 -10.67
CA THR A 54 10.28 0.40 -9.33
C THR A 54 10.22 1.48 -8.26
N LEU A 55 9.20 1.38 -7.41
CA LEU A 55 9.09 2.13 -6.16
C LEU A 55 9.42 1.20 -4.99
N SER A 56 10.25 1.63 -4.04
CA SER A 56 10.66 0.79 -2.93
C SER A 56 10.82 1.54 -1.63
N ALA A 57 10.68 0.80 -0.54
CA ALA A 57 11.00 1.26 0.80
C ALA A 57 11.72 0.14 1.58
N GLU A 58 12.74 0.51 2.35
CA GLU A 58 13.56 -0.44 3.12
C GLU A 58 14.29 0.27 4.28
N ASN A 59 14.80 -0.50 5.25
CA ASN A 59 15.70 -0.02 6.32
C ASN A 59 15.18 1.21 7.10
N GLY A 60 13.91 1.20 7.49
CA GLY A 60 13.24 2.31 8.19
C GLY A 60 12.69 3.39 7.26
N GLY A 61 12.77 3.18 5.94
CA GLY A 61 12.28 4.13 4.95
C GLY A 61 10.76 4.12 4.79
N THR A 62 10.19 5.28 4.53
CA THR A 62 8.76 5.44 4.26
C THR A 62 8.55 6.06 2.89
N LEU A 63 7.83 5.36 2.02
CA LEU A 63 7.39 5.88 0.73
C LEU A 63 5.90 6.20 0.80
N ILE A 64 5.54 7.47 0.61
CA ILE A 64 4.15 7.93 0.52
C ILE A 64 3.84 8.25 -0.94
N LEU A 65 2.88 7.55 -1.54
CA LEU A 65 2.37 7.83 -2.87
C LEU A 65 0.98 8.45 -2.77
N ASN A 66 0.84 9.72 -3.16
CA ASN A 66 -0.43 10.47 -3.12
C ASN A 66 -1.00 10.79 -4.52
N ALA A 67 -0.48 10.13 -5.55
CA ALA A 67 -0.86 10.35 -6.94
C ALA A 67 -0.78 9.03 -7.73
N THR A 68 -0.85 9.09 -9.05
CA THR A 68 -0.68 7.91 -9.90
C THR A 68 0.79 7.71 -10.26
N ALA A 69 1.33 6.52 -10.01
CA ALA A 69 2.62 6.10 -10.51
C ALA A 69 2.41 5.06 -11.60
N GLY A 70 2.86 5.30 -12.82
CA GLY A 70 2.68 4.37 -13.94
C GLY A 70 1.39 4.58 -14.74
N SER A 71 1.25 3.75 -15.76
CA SER A 71 0.16 3.71 -16.74
C SER A 71 -0.10 2.26 -17.14
N ASP A 72 -1.28 1.99 -17.70
CA ASP A 72 -1.56 0.68 -18.30
C ASP A 72 -0.70 0.49 -19.56
N VAL A 73 -0.15 -0.72 -19.72
CA VAL A 73 0.76 -1.08 -20.81
C VAL A 73 0.11 -2.17 -21.67
N SER A 74 0.28 -2.07 -22.99
CA SER A 74 -0.24 -3.03 -23.98
C SER A 74 -1.71 -3.40 -23.76
N ASP A 75 -2.63 -2.43 -23.86
CA ASP A 75 -4.08 -2.61 -23.68
C ASP A 75 -4.47 -3.22 -22.32
N GLY A 76 -3.70 -2.91 -21.28
CA GLY A 76 -3.97 -3.38 -19.93
C GLY A 76 -3.48 -4.80 -19.66
N VAL A 77 -2.51 -5.31 -20.42
CA VAL A 77 -1.77 -6.53 -20.08
C VAL A 77 -0.80 -6.29 -18.92
N GLY A 78 -0.13 -5.14 -18.91
CA GLY A 78 0.88 -4.75 -17.90
C GLY A 78 0.58 -3.41 -17.24
N TYR A 79 1.43 -3.04 -16.27
CA TYR A 79 1.43 -1.71 -15.66
C TYR A 79 2.87 -1.26 -15.48
N SER A 80 3.17 -0.02 -15.88
CA SER A 80 4.54 0.50 -15.96
C SER A 80 5.15 0.90 -14.61
N SER A 81 4.51 0.53 -13.50
CA SER A 81 5.05 0.70 -12.15
C SER A 81 4.86 -0.55 -11.29
N ALA A 82 5.82 -0.75 -10.38
CA ALA A 82 5.77 -1.78 -9.36
C ALA A 82 6.21 -1.23 -8.01
N ALA A 83 5.69 -1.77 -6.92
CA ALA A 83 6.25 -1.56 -5.58
C ALA A 83 6.87 -2.83 -5.00
N SER A 84 8.06 -2.70 -4.43
CA SER A 84 8.72 -3.75 -3.65
C SER A 84 9.10 -3.19 -2.28
N ILE A 85 8.35 -3.59 -1.25
CA ILE A 85 8.51 -3.09 0.10
C ILE A 85 9.24 -4.14 0.92
N LYS A 86 10.48 -3.82 1.29
CA LYS A 86 11.40 -4.75 1.95
C LYS A 86 11.34 -4.56 3.45
N SER A 87 12.11 -5.39 4.16
CA SER A 87 12.25 -5.34 5.61
C SER A 87 12.52 -3.92 6.12
N GLY A 88 11.72 -3.49 7.08
CA GLY A 88 11.77 -2.15 7.69
C GLY A 88 11.25 -1.03 6.80
N GLY A 89 10.76 -1.30 5.60
CA GLY A 89 10.15 -0.32 4.72
C GLY A 89 8.64 -0.21 4.90
N THR A 90 8.10 0.98 4.64
CA THR A 90 6.65 1.23 4.63
C THR A 90 6.23 1.90 3.32
N LEU A 91 5.18 1.37 2.69
CA LEU A 91 4.42 2.05 1.64
C LEU A 91 3.13 2.62 2.24
N GLY A 92 2.88 3.90 2.02
CA GLY A 92 1.60 4.52 2.34
C GLY A 92 1.13 5.54 1.31
N GLY A 93 0.17 6.37 1.71
CA GLY A 93 -0.47 7.39 0.89
C GLY A 93 -1.81 6.96 0.30
N ASN A 94 -2.30 7.74 -0.67
CA ASN A 94 -3.64 7.64 -1.24
C ASN A 94 -3.64 7.37 -2.75
N GLY A 95 -2.51 6.90 -3.27
CA GLY A 95 -2.24 6.85 -4.70
C GLY A 95 -2.64 5.57 -5.41
N THR A 96 -2.33 5.55 -6.70
CA THR A 96 -2.53 4.40 -7.59
C THR A 96 -1.20 3.94 -8.14
N LEU A 97 -0.95 2.63 -8.13
CA LEU A 97 0.24 2.01 -8.70
C LEU A 97 -0.06 0.60 -9.22
N GLY A 98 0.91 -0.03 -9.85
CA GLY A 98 0.75 -1.38 -10.41
C GLY A 98 0.89 -2.48 -9.38
N GLN A 99 1.62 -3.52 -9.78
CA GLN A 99 1.89 -4.68 -8.94
C GLN A 99 2.64 -4.28 -7.68
N THR A 100 2.28 -4.88 -6.55
CA THR A 100 2.89 -4.55 -5.26
C THR A 100 3.23 -5.82 -4.49
N GLU A 101 4.45 -5.86 -3.97
CA GLU A 101 4.93 -6.94 -3.12
C GLU A 101 5.38 -6.37 -1.76
N ILE A 102 4.77 -6.89 -0.70
CA ILE A 102 5.17 -6.60 0.68
C ILE A 102 5.95 -7.81 1.18
N LEU A 103 7.27 -7.67 1.16
CA LEU A 103 8.20 -8.71 1.57
C LEU A 103 8.27 -8.83 3.09
N SER A 104 8.90 -9.88 3.58
CA SER A 104 9.00 -10.12 5.02
C SER A 104 9.66 -8.93 5.74
N GLY A 105 8.99 -8.44 6.79
CA GLY A 105 9.33 -7.25 7.55
C GLY A 105 8.92 -5.92 6.90
N GLY A 106 8.31 -5.95 5.71
CA GLY A 106 7.77 -4.78 5.02
C GLY A 106 6.34 -4.48 5.46
N HIS A 107 5.94 -3.22 5.31
CA HIS A 107 4.65 -2.69 5.72
C HIS A 107 3.92 -1.99 4.57
N ILE A 108 2.62 -2.20 4.45
CA ILE A 108 1.71 -1.35 3.68
C ILE A 108 0.71 -0.71 4.63
N SER A 109 0.56 0.61 4.55
CA SER A 109 -0.27 1.45 5.43
C SER A 109 -0.90 2.56 4.60
N PRO A 110 -2.11 2.38 4.03
CA PRO A 110 -2.80 3.46 3.33
C PRO A 110 -2.85 4.73 4.17
N GLY A 111 -2.82 5.90 3.52
CA GLY A 111 -2.74 7.19 4.19
C GLY A 111 -1.35 7.56 4.71
N ASP A 112 -1.26 8.64 5.51
CA ASP A 112 -0.03 9.11 6.16
C ASP A 112 -0.36 9.53 7.61
N GLY A 113 -0.95 8.61 8.36
CA GLY A 113 -1.50 8.83 9.71
C GLY A 113 -2.95 9.30 9.73
N ASN A 114 -3.70 8.98 8.67
CA ASN A 114 -5.11 9.29 8.48
C ASN A 114 -5.72 8.22 7.58
N ILE A 115 -7.05 8.07 7.63
CA ILE A 115 -7.74 7.15 6.73
C ILE A 115 -7.36 7.42 5.26
N GLY A 116 -6.86 6.39 4.60
CA GLY A 116 -6.40 6.46 3.23
C GLY A 116 -6.77 5.26 2.37
N THR A 117 -6.46 5.37 1.08
CA THR A 117 -6.77 4.31 0.11
C THR A 117 -5.66 4.17 -0.91
N LEU A 118 -5.05 2.98 -0.98
CA LEU A 118 -4.15 2.64 -2.07
C LEU A 118 -4.87 1.77 -3.09
N THR A 119 -4.73 2.14 -4.36
CA THR A 119 -5.30 1.39 -5.49
C THR A 119 -4.20 0.69 -6.27
N LEU A 120 -4.29 -0.64 -6.35
CA LEU A 120 -3.32 -1.50 -7.03
C LEU A 120 -3.94 -2.04 -8.31
N LYS A 121 -3.40 -1.63 -9.45
CA LYS A 121 -3.96 -1.97 -10.77
C LYS A 121 -3.66 -3.40 -11.21
N ARG A 122 -2.79 -4.10 -10.47
CA ARG A 122 -2.38 -5.50 -10.71
C ARG A 122 -2.54 -6.31 -9.42
N TYR A 123 -1.63 -7.26 -9.19
CA TYR A 123 -1.68 -8.11 -8.00
C TYR A 123 -1.09 -7.42 -6.77
N LEU A 124 -1.46 -7.95 -5.61
CA LEU A 124 -0.84 -7.67 -4.31
C LEU A 124 -0.35 -8.97 -3.68
N ASN A 125 0.91 -9.03 -3.29
CA ASN A 125 1.47 -10.19 -2.58
C ASN A 125 1.99 -9.79 -1.20
N PHE A 126 1.47 -10.44 -0.15
CA PHE A 126 2.07 -10.44 1.17
C PHE A 126 2.97 -11.68 1.31
N ILE A 127 4.28 -11.47 1.40
CA ILE A 127 5.28 -12.55 1.36
C ILE A 127 5.94 -12.72 2.73
N GLY A 128 5.91 -13.94 3.26
CA GLY A 128 6.49 -14.26 4.56
C GLY A 128 5.79 -13.50 5.70
N GLU A 129 6.56 -13.09 6.71
CA GLU A 129 6.02 -12.27 7.80
C GLU A 129 6.04 -10.79 7.41
N SER A 130 5.02 -10.35 6.68
CA SER A 130 4.77 -8.97 6.27
C SER A 130 3.56 -8.38 7.00
N PHE A 131 3.37 -7.05 6.89
CA PHE A 131 2.40 -6.33 7.69
C PHE A 131 1.48 -5.45 6.85
N TYR A 132 0.18 -5.54 7.13
CA TYR A 132 -0.83 -4.56 6.71
C TYR A 132 -1.22 -3.71 7.92
N ASP A 133 -0.78 -2.47 7.95
CA ASP A 133 -1.17 -1.50 8.97
C ASP A 133 -2.47 -0.81 8.52
N VAL A 134 -3.48 -0.82 9.40
CA VAL A 134 -4.82 -0.32 9.12
C VAL A 134 -5.21 0.70 10.18
N ASP A 135 -5.49 1.92 9.74
CA ASP A 135 -6.17 2.92 10.54
C ASP A 135 -7.71 2.76 10.43
N ILE A 136 -8.39 2.85 11.57
CA ILE A 136 -9.87 2.83 11.65
C ILE A 136 -10.39 4.02 12.44
N ALA A 137 -11.57 4.50 12.08
CA ALA A 137 -12.27 5.58 12.78
C ALA A 137 -13.64 5.12 13.31
N GLY A 138 -14.12 5.78 14.36
CA GLY A 138 -15.39 5.47 15.03
C GLY A 138 -16.63 5.76 14.17
N ASP A 139 -16.48 6.58 13.13
CA ASP A 139 -17.53 6.83 12.14
C ASP A 139 -17.76 5.66 11.17
N GLY A 140 -16.92 4.61 11.24
CA GLY A 140 -16.98 3.45 10.36
C GLY A 140 -16.05 3.52 9.15
N SER A 141 -15.28 4.61 8.99
CA SER A 141 -14.25 4.69 7.97
C SER A 141 -12.99 3.91 8.38
N SER A 142 -12.25 3.43 7.38
CA SER A 142 -11.05 2.62 7.55
C SER A 142 -10.16 2.75 6.33
N ASP A 143 -8.88 2.48 6.51
CA ASP A 143 -7.96 2.29 5.39
C ASP A 143 -8.46 1.23 4.43
N GLN A 144 -8.19 1.46 3.15
CA GLN A 144 -8.57 0.55 2.07
C GLN A 144 -7.36 0.18 1.21
N LEU A 145 -7.27 -1.11 0.90
CA LEU A 145 -6.53 -1.62 -0.24
C LEU A 145 -7.53 -2.06 -1.31
N LEU A 146 -7.46 -1.44 -2.49
CA LEU A 146 -8.30 -1.77 -3.64
C LEU A 146 -7.43 -2.40 -4.73
N VAL A 147 -7.59 -3.69 -4.97
CA VAL A 147 -6.72 -4.47 -5.87
C VAL A 147 -7.53 -4.96 -7.06
N SER A 148 -7.19 -4.50 -8.26
CA SER A 148 -7.87 -4.96 -9.49
C SER A 148 -7.47 -6.40 -9.87
N GLY A 149 -6.31 -6.86 -9.43
CA GLY A 149 -5.84 -8.23 -9.62
C GLY A 149 -6.19 -9.16 -8.46
N LYS A 150 -5.48 -10.30 -8.44
CA LYS A 150 -5.51 -11.26 -7.34
C LYS A 150 -4.62 -10.77 -6.19
N THR A 151 -5.06 -11.00 -4.96
CA THR A 151 -4.23 -10.84 -3.77
C THR A 151 -3.77 -12.21 -3.25
N THR A 152 -2.48 -12.36 -2.98
CA THR A 152 -1.92 -13.58 -2.35
C THR A 152 -1.40 -13.23 -0.96
N ILE A 153 -1.80 -13.98 0.06
CA ILE A 153 -1.48 -13.71 1.46
C ILE A 153 -0.73 -14.90 2.06
N SER A 154 0.49 -14.66 2.55
CA SER A 154 1.19 -15.64 3.39
C SER A 154 0.46 -15.82 4.72
N ASP A 155 0.37 -17.07 5.17
CA ASP A 155 -0.10 -17.49 6.50
C ASP A 155 0.70 -16.91 7.68
N ARG A 156 1.79 -16.16 7.41
CA ARG A 156 2.61 -15.44 8.39
C ARG A 156 2.37 -13.93 8.37
N ALA A 157 1.67 -13.40 7.37
CA ALA A 157 1.35 -11.99 7.27
C ALA A 157 0.32 -11.59 8.33
N LYS A 158 0.42 -10.38 8.87
CA LYS A 158 -0.42 -9.90 9.98
C LYS A 158 -1.07 -8.56 9.65
N VAL A 159 -2.27 -8.36 10.16
CA VAL A 159 -2.92 -7.04 10.19
C VAL A 159 -2.61 -6.36 11.51
N GLN A 160 -2.15 -5.11 11.50
CA GLN A 160 -1.97 -4.29 12.69
C GLN A 160 -2.97 -3.13 12.65
N VAL A 161 -3.73 -2.93 13.73
CA VAL A 161 -4.83 -1.96 13.74
C VAL A 161 -4.48 -0.78 14.65
N THR A 162 -4.63 0.42 14.11
CA THR A 162 -4.60 1.68 14.85
C THR A 162 -6.01 2.28 14.89
N ALA A 163 -6.49 2.60 16.09
CA ALA A 163 -7.71 3.37 16.26
C ALA A 163 -7.37 4.87 16.32
N LEU A 164 -7.91 5.65 15.38
CA LEU A 164 -7.68 7.10 15.30
C LEU A 164 -8.51 7.91 16.30
N ASP A 165 -9.62 7.35 16.80
CA ASP A 165 -10.55 7.99 17.72
C ASP A 165 -10.39 7.48 19.15
N PRO A 166 -10.95 8.20 20.16
CA PRO A 166 -11.09 7.65 21.50
C PRO A 166 -11.84 6.32 21.52
N GLN A 167 -11.53 5.48 22.50
CA GLN A 167 -12.08 4.12 22.61
C GLN A 167 -13.61 4.05 22.67
N THR A 168 -14.27 5.11 23.16
CA THR A 168 -15.74 5.19 23.24
C THR A 168 -16.43 5.34 21.88
N SER A 169 -15.68 5.60 20.81
CA SER A 169 -16.23 5.84 19.47
C SER A 169 -16.47 4.55 18.67
N TYR A 170 -15.90 3.42 19.08
CA TYR A 170 -15.98 2.13 18.37
C TYR A 170 -17.07 1.24 18.94
N LYS A 171 -17.83 0.57 18.07
CA LYS A 171 -18.97 -0.27 18.47
C LYS A 171 -18.65 -1.74 18.25
N THR A 172 -18.90 -2.60 19.24
CA THR A 172 -18.86 -4.06 19.08
C THR A 172 -19.75 -4.50 17.92
N GLY A 173 -19.22 -5.40 17.09
CA GLY A 173 -19.85 -5.88 15.86
C GLY A 173 -19.72 -4.93 14.66
N GLN A 174 -19.13 -3.73 14.83
CA GLN A 174 -18.83 -2.85 13.70
C GLN A 174 -17.79 -3.48 12.80
N SER A 175 -18.07 -3.43 11.50
CA SER A 175 -17.24 -4.05 10.46
C SER A 175 -16.67 -2.98 9.55
N TYR A 176 -15.41 -3.15 9.19
CA TYR A 176 -14.62 -2.27 8.33
C TYR A 176 -14.11 -3.09 7.17
N ARG A 177 -14.50 -2.77 5.94
CA ARG A 177 -13.84 -3.35 4.76
C ARG A 177 -12.42 -2.81 4.75
N ILE A 178 -11.39 -3.65 4.69
CA ILE A 178 -9.99 -3.16 4.66
C ILE A 178 -9.25 -3.55 3.39
N LEU A 179 -9.69 -4.60 2.70
CA LEU A 179 -9.09 -5.08 1.46
C LEU A 179 -10.20 -5.59 0.54
N THR A 180 -10.19 -5.15 -0.71
CA THR A 180 -11.00 -5.70 -1.80
C THR A 180 -10.07 -6.10 -2.95
N SER A 181 -10.24 -7.31 -3.48
CA SER A 181 -9.47 -7.85 -4.60
C SER A 181 -10.41 -8.40 -5.68
N ASP A 182 -10.46 -7.75 -6.83
CA ASP A 182 -11.36 -8.14 -7.93
C ASP A 182 -11.00 -9.51 -8.51
N GLY A 183 -9.69 -9.83 -8.55
CA GLY A 183 -9.18 -11.14 -8.95
C GLY A 183 -9.23 -12.22 -7.85
N GLY A 184 -9.89 -11.94 -6.72
CA GLY A 184 -10.00 -12.83 -5.58
C GLY A 184 -8.77 -12.84 -4.66
N ILE A 185 -8.90 -13.53 -3.53
CA ILE A 185 -7.86 -13.67 -2.50
C ILE A 185 -7.48 -15.14 -2.34
N ASP A 186 -6.18 -15.40 -2.26
CA ASP A 186 -5.60 -16.72 -2.00
C ASP A 186 -4.69 -16.66 -0.78
N GLY A 187 -4.87 -17.61 0.14
CA GLY A 187 -4.33 -17.54 1.50
C GLY A 187 -5.13 -16.62 2.44
N GLU A 188 -4.67 -16.51 3.68
CA GLU A 188 -5.29 -15.70 4.75
C GLU A 188 -4.23 -15.09 5.66
N PHE A 189 -4.54 -13.95 6.28
CA PHE A 189 -3.67 -13.37 7.30
C PHE A 189 -3.65 -14.26 8.55
N ALA A 190 -2.50 -14.33 9.22
CA ALA A 190 -2.35 -15.05 10.50
C ALA A 190 -3.29 -14.54 11.60
N GLY A 191 -3.71 -13.28 11.49
CA GLY A 191 -4.64 -12.62 12.39
C GLY A 191 -4.51 -11.10 12.37
N ALA A 192 -5.35 -10.43 13.17
CA ALA A 192 -5.26 -9.01 13.44
C ALA A 192 -4.79 -8.75 14.87
N ILE A 193 -3.97 -7.71 15.04
CA ILE A 193 -3.47 -7.25 16.34
C ILE A 193 -3.85 -5.78 16.48
N SER A 194 -4.64 -5.47 17.51
CA SER A 194 -4.94 -4.09 17.87
C SER A 194 -3.78 -3.47 18.65
N LYS A 195 -3.40 -2.23 18.29
CA LYS A 195 -2.46 -1.40 19.09
C LYS A 195 -3.17 -0.74 20.28
N SER A 196 -4.50 -0.84 20.36
CA SER A 196 -5.29 -0.40 21.51
C SER A 196 -5.41 -1.53 22.54
N ALA A 197 -5.19 -1.21 23.82
CA ALA A 197 -5.36 -2.15 24.92
C ALA A 197 -6.84 -2.51 25.23
N PHE A 198 -7.79 -1.91 24.50
CA PHE A 198 -9.23 -1.98 24.81
C PHE A 198 -10.08 -2.45 23.63
N LEU A 199 -9.49 -2.55 22.44
CA LEU A 199 -10.20 -3.01 21.25
C LEU A 199 -9.73 -4.41 20.92
N ASP A 200 -10.64 -5.37 21.10
CA ASP A 200 -10.51 -6.69 20.52
C ASP A 200 -10.98 -6.64 19.07
N VAL A 201 -10.19 -7.24 18.18
CA VAL A 201 -10.43 -7.23 16.74
C VAL A 201 -10.31 -8.62 16.15
N ALA A 202 -11.11 -8.88 15.12
CA ALA A 202 -11.06 -10.11 14.35
C ALA A 202 -11.11 -9.82 12.86
N LEU A 203 -10.66 -10.77 12.04
CA LEU A 203 -10.76 -10.72 10.59
C LEU A 203 -11.85 -11.67 10.10
N LYS A 204 -12.62 -11.21 9.13
CA LYS A 204 -13.56 -12.02 8.37
C LYS A 204 -13.22 -11.92 6.90
N GLN A 205 -12.74 -13.02 6.33
CA GLN A 205 -12.41 -13.10 4.91
C GLN A 205 -13.56 -13.71 4.11
N SER A 206 -13.75 -13.17 2.91
CA SER A 206 -14.59 -13.70 1.84
C SER A 206 -13.73 -13.96 0.61
N THR A 207 -14.31 -14.46 -0.48
CA THR A 207 -13.57 -14.74 -1.73
C THR A 207 -12.77 -13.55 -2.25
N ASN A 208 -13.31 -12.33 -2.12
CA ASN A 208 -12.76 -11.13 -2.75
C ASN A 208 -12.47 -10.02 -1.74
N ALA A 209 -12.63 -10.25 -0.44
CA ALA A 209 -12.48 -9.17 0.53
C ALA A 209 -12.08 -9.66 1.92
N VAL A 210 -11.42 -8.78 2.67
CA VAL A 210 -11.17 -8.92 4.10
C VAL A 210 -11.87 -7.78 4.83
N ASP A 211 -12.69 -8.15 5.81
CA ASP A 211 -13.34 -7.25 6.74
C ASP A 211 -12.68 -7.37 8.13
N LEU A 212 -12.40 -6.24 8.77
CA LEU A 212 -12.03 -6.16 10.18
C LEU A 212 -13.28 -5.94 11.01
N THR A 213 -13.46 -6.68 12.10
CA THR A 213 -14.61 -6.53 13.00
C THR A 213 -14.17 -6.25 14.43
N ILE A 214 -14.85 -5.32 15.11
CA ILE A 214 -14.70 -5.11 16.56
C ILE A 214 -15.46 -6.24 17.27
N ALA A 215 -14.78 -6.94 18.19
CA ALA A 215 -15.36 -8.05 18.94
C ALA A 215 -16.26 -7.61 20.11
#